data_AF-A0A8S3QR94-F1
#
_entry.id   AF-A0A8S3QR94-F1
#
_cell.length_a   1.000
_cell.length_b   1.000
_cell.length_c   1.000
_cell.angle_alpha   90.00
_cell.angle_beta   90.00
_cell.angle_gamma   90.00
#
_symmetry.space_group_name_H-M   'P 1'
#
loop_
_entity.id
_entity.type
_entity.pdbx_description
1 polymer ?
#
loop_
_entity_poly.entity_id
_entity_poly.type
_entity_poly.pdbx_seq_one_letter_code
_entity_poly.pdbx_strand_id
1 'polypeptide(L)'
;MAYLFILPLINKVPEIFLTPLKSLLPVFIAKYLFEYFKTVLIDRRHLQDHKVKKNNSEDYQHVLALKNRTSFNVLDYFLFFFHVIIGFFGCINRILLGAAIGILTVARIDGSLLPRGYEHLDNGYAAYVGLIMFELRHRNPVLLVFCDELLTSQKNKSTDISLQAPQENLEYQRSVSDSLKRQRQTLLRNKWYKAFTVVNNPSLRQIYKPKLLRGFSEKHNIDITPSYNVSEV
;
A
#
# COMPACT_ATOMS: atom_id res chain seq x y z
N MET A 1 -2.45 19.90 31.59
CA MET A 1 -3.87 19.99 31.21
C MET A 1 -4.76 20.59 32.30
N ALA A 2 -4.79 20.05 33.52
CA ALA A 2 -5.64 20.57 34.61
C ALA A 2 -5.40 22.07 34.93
N TYR A 3 -4.14 22.51 35.00
CA TYR A 3 -3.80 23.92 35.22
C TYR A 3 -4.11 24.84 34.02
N LEU A 4 -4.15 24.31 32.80
CA LEU A 4 -4.36 25.07 31.56
C LEU A 4 -5.83 25.23 31.18
N PHE A 5 -6.70 24.29 31.54
CA PHE A 5 -8.10 24.27 31.12
C PHE A 5 -9.09 24.38 32.28
N ILE A 6 -8.87 23.67 33.39
CA ILE A 6 -9.83 23.60 34.50
C ILE A 6 -9.74 24.85 35.39
N LEU A 7 -8.52 25.27 35.68
CA LEU A 7 -8.22 26.38 36.57
C LEU A 7 -8.61 27.77 36.00
N PRO A 8 -8.45 28.09 34.69
CA PRO A 8 -8.95 29.33 34.11
C PRO A 8 -10.48 29.35 33.95
N LEU A 9 -11.13 28.19 33.80
CA LEU A 9 -12.60 28.08 33.80
C LEU A 9 -13.20 28.45 35.18
N ILE A 10 -12.45 28.21 36.25
CA ILE A 10 -12.81 28.53 37.65
C ILE A 10 -12.34 29.95 38.06
N ASN A 11 -11.78 30.75 37.14
CA ASN A 11 -11.31 32.13 37.37
C ASN A 11 -10.28 32.30 38.52
N LYS A 12 -9.55 31.24 38.88
CA LYS A 12 -8.58 31.23 39.99
C LYS A 12 -7.11 31.33 39.56
N VAL A 13 -6.82 31.59 38.28
CA VAL A 13 -5.45 31.59 37.73
C VAL A 13 -4.95 33.03 37.52
N PRO A 14 -3.66 33.31 37.79
CA PRO A 14 -3.06 34.58 37.40
C PRO A 14 -3.12 34.78 35.88
N GLU A 15 -3.52 35.99 35.44
CA GLU A 15 -3.79 36.29 34.02
C GLU A 15 -2.62 35.98 33.08
N ILE A 16 -1.40 35.90 33.61
CA ILE A 16 -0.14 35.56 32.96
C ILE A 16 -0.21 34.24 32.16
N PHE A 17 -1.04 33.28 32.56
CA PHE A 17 -1.21 32.02 31.80
C PHE A 17 -2.21 32.14 30.64
N LEU A 18 -3.18 33.05 30.74
CA LEU A 18 -4.20 33.28 29.72
C LEU A 18 -3.74 34.28 28.66
N THR A 19 -2.77 35.15 28.97
CA THR A 19 -2.23 36.15 28.04
C THR A 19 -1.70 35.58 26.73
N PRO A 20 -0.90 34.49 26.67
CA PRO A 20 -0.44 33.96 25.38
C PRO A 20 -1.59 33.36 24.56
N LEU A 21 -2.55 32.69 25.21
CA LEU A 21 -3.70 32.09 24.53
C LEU A 21 -4.64 33.18 23.96
N LYS A 22 -4.93 34.21 24.76
CA LYS A 22 -5.72 35.37 24.35
C LYS A 22 -5.02 36.20 23.26
N SER A 23 -3.69 36.22 23.24
CA SER A 23 -2.89 36.91 22.21
C SER A 23 -2.85 36.12 20.89
N LEU A 24 -2.75 34.79 20.94
CA LEU A 24 -2.65 33.93 19.75
C LEU A 24 -3.99 33.71 19.03
N LEU A 25 -5.09 33.56 19.77
CA LEU A 25 -6.44 33.36 19.20
C LEU A 25 -6.84 34.40 18.14
N PRO A 26 -6.76 35.72 18.39
CA PRO A 26 -7.13 36.72 17.39
C PRO A 26 -6.21 36.69 16.17
N VAL A 27 -4.95 36.30 16.30
CA VAL A 27 -4.02 36.14 15.16
C VAL A 27 -4.47 34.97 14.26
N PHE A 28 -4.88 33.84 14.85
CA PHE A 28 -5.41 32.71 14.07
C PHE A 28 -6.75 33.06 13.39
N ILE A 29 -7.64 33.74 14.10
CA ILE A 29 -8.92 34.19 13.55
C ILE A 29 -8.69 35.20 12.42
N ALA A 30 -7.83 36.18 12.61
CA ALA A 30 -7.49 37.17 11.59
C ALA A 30 -6.86 36.52 10.35
N LYS A 31 -5.96 35.55 10.53
CA LYS A 31 -5.38 34.77 9.42
C LYS A 31 -6.46 34.01 8.65
N TYR A 32 -7.36 33.31 9.35
CA TYR A 32 -8.45 32.56 8.70
C TYR A 32 -9.41 33.49 7.95
N LEU A 33 -9.78 34.60 8.58
CA LEU A 33 -10.67 35.61 7.99
C LEU A 33 -10.04 36.27 6.76
N PHE A 34 -8.74 36.56 6.80
CA PHE A 34 -8.02 37.12 5.64
C PHE A 34 -7.97 36.14 4.47
N GLU A 35 -7.65 34.86 4.71
CA GLU A 35 -7.68 33.83 3.66
C GLU A 35 -9.08 33.63 3.08
N TYR A 36 -10.11 33.64 3.93
CA TYR A 36 -11.50 33.57 3.51
C TYR A 36 -11.88 34.77 2.64
N PHE A 37 -11.60 35.99 3.10
CA PHE A 37 -11.91 37.22 2.38
C PHE A 37 -11.20 37.28 1.03
N LYS A 38 -9.92 36.89 0.98
CA LYS A 38 -9.15 36.80 -0.26
C LYS A 38 -9.78 35.81 -1.24
N THR A 39 -10.11 34.61 -0.79
CA THR A 39 -10.72 33.57 -1.63
C THR A 39 -12.05 34.06 -2.20
N VAL A 40 -12.90 34.66 -1.35
CA VAL A 40 -14.18 35.24 -1.77
C VAL A 40 -14.00 36.39 -2.77
N LEU A 41 -12.99 37.27 -2.58
CA LEU A 41 -12.70 38.35 -3.53
C LEU A 41 -12.26 37.82 -4.90
N ILE A 42 -11.39 36.81 -4.91
CA ILE A 42 -10.89 36.19 -6.15
C ILE A 42 -12.04 35.49 -6.88
N ASP A 43 -12.81 34.66 -6.18
CA ASP A 43 -13.92 33.91 -6.76
C ASP A 43 -15.01 34.86 -7.30
N ARG A 44 -15.36 35.90 -6.53
CA ARG A 44 -16.46 36.81 -6.92
C ARG A 44 -16.09 37.76 -8.04
N ARG A 45 -14.83 38.18 -8.17
CA ARG A 45 -14.41 39.20 -9.16
C ARG A 45 -13.61 38.67 -10.33
N HIS A 46 -12.89 37.56 -10.17
CA HIS A 46 -11.83 37.16 -11.12
C HIS A 46 -11.97 35.75 -11.69
N LEU A 47 -12.73 34.84 -11.08
CA LEU A 47 -12.93 33.51 -11.67
C LEU A 47 -14.01 33.58 -12.78
N GLN A 48 -13.67 33.07 -13.97
CA GLN A 48 -14.61 32.91 -15.07
C GLN A 48 -14.96 31.42 -15.21
N ASP A 49 -16.21 31.08 -14.85
CA ASP A 49 -16.75 29.72 -14.98
C ASP A 49 -17.18 29.48 -16.43
N HIS A 50 -16.19 29.30 -17.31
CA HIS A 50 -16.39 28.97 -18.71
C HIS A 50 -16.28 27.45 -18.90
N LYS A 51 -17.31 26.83 -19.48
CA LYS A 51 -17.29 25.42 -19.90
C LYS A 51 -16.85 25.33 -21.37
N VAL A 52 -15.69 24.72 -21.67
CA VAL A 52 -15.27 24.44 -23.06
C VAL A 52 -15.81 23.07 -23.46
N LYS A 53 -16.42 22.96 -24.64
CA LYS A 53 -16.76 21.67 -25.24
C LYS A 53 -15.49 20.99 -25.75
N LYS A 54 -15.20 19.77 -25.29
CA LYS A 54 -14.02 19.03 -25.74
C LYS A 54 -14.22 18.59 -27.20
N ASN A 55 -13.20 18.81 -28.04
CA ASN A 55 -13.32 18.66 -29.49
C ASN A 55 -13.74 17.25 -29.97
N ASN A 56 -13.64 16.21 -29.13
CA ASN A 56 -13.96 14.81 -29.47
C ASN A 56 -14.82 14.06 -28.41
N SER A 57 -15.48 14.75 -27.47
CA SER A 57 -16.34 14.10 -26.46
C SER A 57 -17.46 15.04 -26.03
N GLU A 58 -18.67 14.54 -25.77
CA GLU A 58 -19.80 15.35 -25.26
C GLU A 58 -19.59 15.87 -23.83
N ASP A 59 -18.43 15.60 -23.24
CA ASP A 59 -18.05 16.13 -21.94
C ASP A 59 -17.57 17.59 -22.03
N TYR A 60 -18.22 18.43 -21.24
CA TYR A 60 -17.80 19.80 -21.00
C TYR A 60 -16.64 19.80 -19.98
N GLN A 61 -15.48 20.35 -20.37
CA GLN A 61 -14.37 20.55 -19.45
C GLN A 61 -14.49 21.93 -18.81
N HIS A 62 -14.42 21.98 -17.48
CA HIS A 62 -14.27 23.24 -16.75
C HIS A 62 -12.87 23.79 -17.02
N VAL A 63 -12.76 24.92 -17.70
CA VAL A 63 -11.48 25.64 -17.79
C VAL A 63 -11.56 26.81 -16.84
N LEU A 64 -10.62 26.86 -15.88
CA LEU A 64 -10.49 28.00 -15.00
C LEU A 64 -9.86 29.13 -15.81
N ALA A 65 -10.70 30.01 -16.37
CA ALA A 65 -10.26 31.23 -17.03
C ALA A 65 -10.37 32.40 -16.05
N LEU A 66 -9.51 33.41 -16.20
CA LEU A 66 -9.49 34.58 -15.32
C LEU A 66 -10.15 35.78 -16.01
N LYS A 67 -11.16 36.38 -15.37
CA LYS A 67 -11.79 37.62 -15.82
C LYS A 67 -10.91 38.81 -15.45
N ASN A 68 -10.44 39.52 -16.48
CA ASN A 68 -9.53 40.68 -16.37
C ASN A 68 -8.23 40.38 -15.61
N ARG A 69 -7.30 39.74 -16.33
CA ARG A 69 -5.95 39.37 -15.85
C ARG A 69 -5.17 40.53 -15.24
N THR A 70 -5.34 41.75 -15.77
CA THR A 70 -4.62 42.94 -15.30
C THR A 70 -5.02 43.33 -13.89
N SER A 71 -6.32 43.38 -13.60
CA SER A 71 -6.80 43.71 -12.25
C SER A 71 -6.44 42.66 -11.22
N PHE A 72 -6.42 41.38 -11.60
CA PHE A 72 -5.94 40.30 -10.72
C PHE A 72 -4.45 40.49 -10.39
N ASN A 73 -3.61 40.78 -11.38
CA ASN A 73 -2.18 40.99 -11.15
C ASN A 73 -1.90 42.19 -10.22
N VAL A 74 -2.66 43.29 -10.34
CA VAL A 74 -2.53 44.46 -9.45
C VAL A 74 -2.96 44.12 -8.02
N LEU A 75 -4.04 43.36 -7.87
CA LEU A 75 -4.53 42.90 -6.56
C LEU A 75 -3.53 41.93 -5.91
N ASP A 76 -2.98 40.98 -6.66
CA ASP A 76 -1.99 40.03 -6.16
C ASP A 76 -0.69 40.74 -5.75
N TYR A 77 -0.24 41.72 -6.54
CA TYR A 77 0.91 42.55 -6.19
C TYR A 77 0.70 43.32 -4.88
N PHE A 78 -0.49 43.88 -4.66
CA PHE A 78 -0.82 44.53 -3.39
C PHE A 78 -0.88 43.55 -2.21
N LEU A 79 -1.43 42.34 -2.43
CA LEU A 79 -1.55 41.31 -1.40
C LEU A 79 -0.25 40.56 -1.11
N PHE A 80 0.77 40.68 -1.97
CA PHE A 80 2.07 40.02 -1.83
C PHE A 80 2.68 40.19 -0.43
N PHE A 81 2.66 41.41 0.10
CA PHE A 81 3.21 41.69 1.43
C PHE A 81 2.50 40.90 2.54
N PHE A 82 1.16 40.83 2.48
CA PHE A 82 0.36 40.07 3.43
C PHE A 82 0.59 38.56 3.27
N HIS A 83 0.80 38.07 2.05
CA HIS A 83 1.17 36.67 1.80
C HIS A 83 2.47 36.27 2.50
N VAL A 84 3.48 37.15 2.51
CA VAL A 84 4.74 36.90 3.21
C VAL A 84 4.53 36.77 4.72
N ILE A 85 3.75 37.70 5.32
CA ILE A 85 3.46 37.67 6.76
C ILE A 85 2.67 36.41 7.14
N ILE A 86 1.62 36.08 6.39
CA ILE A 86 0.79 34.89 6.63
C ILE A 86 1.60 33.61 6.42
N GLY A 87 2.46 33.58 5.40
CA GLY A 87 3.38 32.47 5.14
C GLY A 87 4.35 32.25 6.29
N PHE A 88 4.88 33.33 6.88
CA PHE A 88 5.76 33.25 8.05
C PHE A 88 5.05 32.62 9.26
N PHE A 89 3.87 33.11 9.63
CA PHE A 89 3.07 32.50 10.69
C PHE A 89 2.65 31.06 10.36
N GLY A 90 2.36 30.77 9.10
CA GLY A 90 2.07 29.41 8.61
C GLY A 90 3.27 28.46 8.79
N CYS A 91 4.49 28.93 8.57
CA CYS A 91 5.71 28.16 8.78
C CYS A 91 5.91 27.81 10.26
N ILE A 92 5.74 28.80 11.15
CA ILE A 92 5.79 28.57 12.61
C ILE A 92 4.76 27.52 13.01
N ASN A 93 3.52 27.67 12.54
CA ASN A 93 2.45 26.74 12.86
C ASN A 93 2.71 25.33 12.32
N ARG A 94 3.33 25.21 11.13
CA ARG A 94 3.76 23.94 10.55
C ARG A 94 4.81 23.24 11.42
N ILE A 95 5.79 23.98 11.93
CA ILE A 95 6.82 23.45 12.83
C ILE A 95 6.18 22.96 14.13
N LEU A 96 5.31 23.77 14.74
CA LEU A 96 4.63 23.42 15.99
C LEU A 96 3.75 22.18 15.85
N LEU A 97 2.93 22.11 14.80
CA LEU A 97 2.08 20.94 14.54
C LEU A 97 2.91 19.70 14.22
N GLY A 98 3.96 19.84 13.40
CA GLY A 98 4.88 18.75 13.08
C GLY A 98 5.57 18.20 14.33
N ALA A 99 6.02 19.06 15.24
CA ALA A 99 6.61 18.65 16.51
C ALA A 99 5.58 17.97 17.43
N ALA A 100 4.37 18.52 17.54
CA ALA A 100 3.31 17.94 18.37
C ALA A 100 2.90 16.54 17.88
N ILE A 101 2.66 16.38 16.57
CA ILE A 101 2.37 15.09 15.96
C ILE A 101 3.55 14.14 16.15
N GLY A 102 4.77 14.61 15.87
CA GLY A 102 6.00 13.85 16.05
C GLY A 102 6.08 13.25 17.45
N ILE A 103 5.95 14.07 18.51
CA ILE A 103 5.98 13.63 19.91
C ILE A 103 4.90 12.59 20.22
N LEU A 104 3.66 12.81 19.75
CA LEU A 104 2.56 11.86 19.96
C LEU A 104 2.82 10.52 19.27
N THR A 105 3.50 10.54 18.12
CA THR A 105 3.77 9.33 17.33
C THR A 105 5.15 8.71 17.59
N VAL A 106 6.03 9.32 18.40
CA VAL A 106 7.38 8.77 18.68
C VAL A 106 7.32 7.33 19.19
N ALA A 107 6.33 6.99 20.02
CA ALA A 107 6.19 5.65 20.58
C ALA A 107 5.69 4.61 19.56
N ARG A 108 5.16 5.06 18.40
CA ARG A 108 4.57 4.18 17.39
C ARG A 108 5.58 3.93 16.27
N ILE A 109 5.96 2.67 16.09
CA ILE A 109 6.98 2.25 15.09
C ILE A 109 6.32 1.79 13.77
N ASP A 110 4.99 1.66 13.73
CA ASP A 110 4.24 1.21 12.55
C ASP A 110 4.40 2.10 11.31
N GLY A 111 4.89 3.33 11.46
CA GLY A 111 5.09 4.28 10.37
C GLY A 111 6.27 5.21 10.64
N SER A 112 6.90 5.71 9.56
CA SER A 112 8.01 6.64 9.69
C SER A 112 7.52 8.05 10.04
N LEU A 113 8.27 8.73 10.92
CA LEU A 113 8.06 10.16 11.21
C LEU A 113 8.58 11.05 10.07
N LEU A 114 9.41 10.50 9.19
CA LEU A 114 10.03 11.23 8.08
C LEU A 114 9.11 11.27 6.86
N PRO A 115 9.29 12.28 5.97
CA PRO A 115 8.54 12.35 4.74
C PRO A 115 8.83 11.14 3.84
N ARG A 116 7.83 10.78 3.03
CA ARG A 116 7.91 9.66 2.08
C ARG A 116 9.16 9.78 1.20
N GLY A 117 9.94 8.72 1.12
CA GLY A 117 11.24 8.66 0.44
C GLY A 117 12.45 8.81 1.37
N TYR A 118 12.29 9.44 2.53
CA TYR A 118 13.33 9.55 3.57
C TYR A 118 13.15 8.54 4.71
N GLU A 119 12.19 7.62 4.58
CA GLU A 119 11.88 6.57 5.56
C GLU A 119 13.09 5.69 5.90
N HIS A 120 14.04 5.56 4.99
CA HIS A 120 15.28 4.80 5.20
C HIS A 120 16.21 5.39 6.28
N LEU A 121 16.04 6.68 6.60
CA LEU A 121 16.81 7.34 7.67
C LEU A 121 16.17 7.11 9.05
N ASP A 122 14.95 6.57 9.09
CA ASP A 122 14.25 6.24 10.32
C ASP A 122 14.59 4.81 10.74
N ASN A 123 15.57 4.69 11.64
CA ASN A 123 16.02 3.39 12.15
C ASN A 123 14.90 2.60 12.84
N GLY A 124 13.96 3.27 13.49
CA GLY A 124 12.83 2.62 14.15
C GLY A 124 11.95 1.92 13.11
N TYR A 125 11.52 2.69 12.11
CA TYR A 125 10.70 2.16 11.02
C TYR A 125 11.43 1.08 10.20
N ALA A 126 12.72 1.27 9.93
CA ALA A 126 13.53 0.27 9.22
C ALA A 126 13.62 -1.07 9.98
N ALA A 127 13.78 -1.03 11.31
CA ALA A 127 13.77 -2.23 12.15
C ALA A 127 12.41 -2.94 12.12
N TYR A 128 11.30 -2.18 12.16
CA TYR A 128 9.95 -2.73 12.06
C TYR A 128 9.69 -3.42 10.72
N VAL A 129 10.05 -2.79 9.60
CA VAL A 129 9.95 -3.42 8.26
C VAL A 129 10.82 -4.67 8.19
N GLY A 130 12.02 -4.63 8.77
CA GLY A 130 12.91 -5.79 8.89
C GLY A 130 12.27 -6.95 9.65
N LEU A 131 11.62 -6.66 10.78
CA LEU A 131 10.87 -7.64 11.57
C LEU A 131 9.74 -8.27 10.74
N ILE A 132 8.90 -7.47 10.07
CA ILE A 132 7.81 -7.99 9.24
C ILE A 132 8.34 -8.89 8.13
N MET A 133 9.40 -8.47 7.42
CA MET A 133 10.00 -9.27 6.36
C MET A 133 10.58 -10.58 6.88
N PHE A 134 11.19 -10.55 8.06
CA PHE A 134 11.71 -11.74 8.74
C PHE A 134 10.58 -12.69 9.13
N GLU A 135 9.49 -12.18 9.73
CA GLU A 135 8.32 -12.95 10.12
C GLU A 135 7.60 -13.55 8.92
N LEU A 136 7.38 -12.78 7.85
CA LEU A 136 6.78 -13.26 6.61
C LEU A 136 7.57 -14.42 6.00
N ARG A 137 8.91 -14.41 6.13
CA ARG A 137 9.77 -15.46 5.60
C ARG A 137 9.76 -16.72 6.46
N HIS A 138 9.82 -16.58 7.79
CA HIS A 138 9.92 -17.71 8.71
C HIS A 138 8.57 -18.32 9.09
N ARG A 139 7.51 -17.51 9.11
CA ARG A 139 6.15 -17.90 9.51
C ARG A 139 5.15 -17.63 8.39
N ASN A 140 5.51 -17.99 7.16
CA ASN A 140 4.54 -17.93 6.07
C ASN A 140 3.44 -18.98 6.31
N PRO A 141 2.17 -18.59 6.55
CA PRO A 141 1.10 -19.53 6.86
C PRO A 141 0.83 -20.51 5.71
N VAL A 142 0.99 -20.08 4.46
CA VAL A 142 0.81 -20.94 3.28
C VAL A 142 1.87 -22.04 3.24
N LEU A 143 3.13 -21.68 3.54
CA LEU A 143 4.23 -22.65 3.58
C LEU A 143 4.05 -23.64 4.73
N LEU A 144 3.66 -23.16 5.92
CA LEU A 144 3.43 -23.99 7.09
C LEU A 144 2.31 -25.01 6.83
N VAL A 145 1.17 -24.56 6.31
CA VAL A 145 0.05 -25.45 5.96
C VAL A 145 0.44 -26.43 4.85
N PHE A 146 1.19 -25.99 3.85
CA PHE A 146 1.68 -26.88 2.79
C PHE A 146 2.60 -27.98 3.33
N CYS A 147 3.55 -27.63 4.20
CA CYS A 147 4.45 -28.60 4.82
C CYS A 147 3.69 -29.55 5.75
N ASP A 148 2.73 -29.05 6.53
CA ASP A 148 1.89 -29.86 7.41
C ASP A 148 1.06 -30.89 6.63
N GLU A 149 0.42 -30.46 5.54
CA GLU A 149 -0.31 -31.35 4.63
C GLU A 149 0.61 -32.40 3.99
N LEU A 150 1.83 -32.00 3.58
CA LEU A 150 2.81 -32.94 3.03
C LEU A 150 3.26 -33.99 4.05
N LEU A 151 3.54 -33.59 5.29
CA LEU A 151 3.95 -34.50 6.37
C LEU A 151 2.82 -35.44 6.76
N THR A 152 1.59 -34.92 6.88
CA THR A 152 0.39 -35.72 7.16
C THR A 152 0.13 -36.74 6.05
N SER A 153 0.26 -36.32 4.78
CA SER A 153 0.14 -37.21 3.63
C SER A 153 1.19 -38.33 3.62
N GLN A 154 2.44 -38.02 4.00
CA GLN A 154 3.51 -39.02 4.13
C GLN A 154 3.23 -40.01 5.26
N LYS A 155 2.82 -39.52 6.43
CA LYS A 155 2.48 -40.38 7.58
C LYS A 155 1.35 -41.35 7.25
N ASN A 156 0.30 -40.87 6.59
CA ASN A 156 -0.84 -41.68 6.16
C ASN A 156 -0.43 -42.77 5.16
N LYS A 157 0.49 -42.48 4.24
CA LYS A 157 1.05 -43.50 3.32
C LYS A 157 1.88 -44.54 4.05
N SER A 158 2.69 -44.14 5.03
CA SER A 158 3.52 -45.06 5.80
C SER A 158 2.69 -46.00 6.69
N THR A 159 1.58 -45.51 7.27
CA THR A 159 0.63 -46.35 8.02
C THR A 159 -0.12 -47.34 7.15
N ASP A 160 -0.50 -46.96 5.92
CA ASP A 160 -1.11 -47.90 4.97
C ASP A 160 -0.16 -49.04 4.58
N ILE A 161 1.14 -48.75 4.48
CA ILE A 161 2.18 -49.73 4.13
C ILE A 161 2.47 -50.68 5.29
N SER A 162 2.51 -50.18 6.54
CA SER A 162 2.83 -51.03 7.71
C SER A 162 1.66 -51.93 8.16
N LEU A 163 0.42 -51.61 7.81
CA LEU A 163 -0.75 -52.47 8.03
C LEU A 163 -0.83 -53.64 7.02
N GLN A 164 -0.01 -53.65 5.98
CA GLN A 164 0.10 -54.72 4.98
C GLN A 164 1.34 -55.61 5.22
N ALA A 165 1.40 -56.28 6.38
CA ALA A 165 2.35 -57.39 6.58
C ALA A 165 1.86 -58.66 5.85
N PRO A 166 2.74 -59.60 5.46
CA PRO A 166 2.46 -60.55 4.38
C PRO A 166 1.54 -61.70 4.83
N GLN A 167 0.33 -61.76 4.29
CA GLN A 167 -0.47 -62.99 4.22
C GLN A 167 -0.52 -63.47 2.76
N GLU A 168 -0.44 -64.80 2.63
CA GLU A 168 -0.39 -65.68 1.45
C GLU A 168 -0.36 -65.08 0.01
N ASN A 169 0.57 -65.63 -0.80
CA ASN A 169 1.06 -65.16 -2.10
C ASN A 169 0.02 -64.71 -3.16
N LEU A 170 -1.26 -65.11 -3.07
CA LEU A 170 -2.31 -64.72 -4.03
C LEU A 170 -3.02 -63.41 -3.67
N GLU A 171 -3.25 -63.16 -2.38
CA GLU A 171 -3.92 -61.95 -1.91
C GLU A 171 -2.96 -60.75 -1.96
N TYR A 172 -1.67 -61.02 -1.71
CA TYR A 172 -0.58 -60.09 -1.93
C TYR A 172 -0.45 -59.64 -3.41
N GLN A 173 -0.57 -60.55 -4.38
CA GLN A 173 -0.51 -60.17 -5.81
C GLN A 173 -1.68 -59.28 -6.25
N ARG A 174 -2.88 -59.51 -5.70
CA ARG A 174 -4.05 -58.65 -5.95
C ARG A 174 -3.90 -57.28 -5.31
N SER A 175 -3.44 -57.22 -4.06
CA SER A 175 -3.25 -55.94 -3.35
C SER A 175 -2.20 -55.05 -4.02
N VAL A 176 -1.12 -55.65 -4.56
CA VAL A 176 -0.10 -54.93 -5.35
C VAL A 176 -0.67 -54.44 -6.69
N SER A 177 -1.47 -55.25 -7.39
CA SER A 177 -2.13 -54.79 -8.62
C SER A 177 -3.11 -53.63 -8.38
N ASP A 178 -3.86 -53.67 -7.28
CA ASP A 178 -4.82 -52.63 -6.92
C ASP A 178 -4.14 -51.35 -6.43
N SER A 179 -3.01 -51.45 -5.73
CA SER A 179 -2.21 -50.28 -5.35
C SER A 179 -1.63 -49.58 -6.59
N LEU A 180 -1.12 -50.33 -7.58
CA LEU A 180 -0.63 -49.80 -8.84
C LEU A 180 -1.75 -49.13 -9.67
N LYS A 181 -2.97 -49.70 -9.67
CA LYS A 181 -4.14 -49.07 -10.30
C LYS A 181 -4.52 -47.76 -9.62
N ARG A 182 -4.58 -47.73 -8.28
CA ARG A 182 -4.85 -46.50 -7.51
C ARG A 182 -3.79 -45.43 -7.76
N GLN A 183 -2.52 -45.82 -7.84
CA GLN A 183 -1.42 -44.92 -8.18
C GLN A 183 -1.59 -44.32 -9.58
N ARG A 184 -1.91 -45.15 -10.58
CA ARG A 184 -2.20 -44.68 -11.95
C ARG A 184 -3.40 -43.72 -12.02
N GLN A 185 -4.49 -44.03 -11.31
CA GLN A 185 -5.67 -43.18 -11.24
C GLN A 185 -5.35 -41.81 -10.60
N THR A 186 -4.55 -41.81 -9.53
CA THR A 186 -4.11 -40.56 -8.86
C THR A 186 -3.27 -39.70 -9.80
N LEU A 187 -2.36 -40.30 -10.58
CA LEU A 187 -1.54 -39.58 -11.57
C LEU A 187 -2.40 -38.94 -12.66
N LEU A 188 -3.39 -39.67 -13.19
CA LEU A 188 -4.32 -39.15 -14.20
C LEU A 188 -5.15 -38.00 -13.63
N ARG A 189 -5.67 -38.15 -12.41
CA ARG A 189 -6.42 -37.10 -11.71
C ARG A 189 -5.57 -35.83 -11.51
N ASN A 190 -4.31 -35.98 -11.09
CA ASN A 190 -3.38 -34.85 -10.94
C ASN A 190 -3.08 -34.16 -12.27
N LYS A 191 -2.97 -34.92 -13.38
CA LYS A 191 -2.83 -34.35 -14.74
C LYS A 191 -4.06 -33.52 -15.12
N TRP A 192 -5.27 -34.00 -14.83
CA TRP A 192 -6.51 -33.28 -15.09
C TRP A 192 -6.64 -32.02 -14.23
N TYR A 193 -6.35 -32.08 -12.93
CA TYR A 193 -6.35 -30.89 -12.07
C TYR A 193 -5.33 -29.86 -12.54
N LYS A 194 -4.13 -30.29 -12.95
CA LYS A 194 -3.14 -29.38 -13.53
C LYS A 194 -3.66 -28.71 -14.80
N ALA A 195 -4.25 -29.47 -15.72
CA ALA A 195 -4.81 -28.93 -16.96
C ALA A 195 -5.95 -27.94 -16.67
N PHE A 196 -6.87 -28.30 -15.77
CA PHE A 196 -7.97 -27.45 -15.33
C PHE A 196 -7.47 -26.11 -14.76
N THR A 197 -6.50 -26.14 -13.84
CA THR A 197 -5.93 -24.92 -13.26
C THR A 197 -5.24 -24.04 -14.32
N VAL A 198 -4.51 -24.62 -15.27
CA VAL A 198 -3.82 -23.86 -16.34
C VAL A 198 -4.81 -23.29 -17.36
N VAL A 199 -5.92 -23.98 -17.63
CA VAL A 199 -6.96 -23.48 -18.53
C VAL A 199 -7.67 -22.29 -17.88
N ASN A 200 -8.00 -22.36 -16.60
CA ASN A 200 -8.72 -21.28 -15.90
C ASN A 200 -7.84 -20.09 -15.52
N ASN A 201 -6.50 -20.23 -15.50
CA ASN A 201 -5.56 -19.16 -15.15
C ASN A 201 -4.64 -18.84 -16.35
N PRO A 202 -5.06 -17.95 -17.27
CA PRO A 202 -4.32 -17.68 -18.51
C PRO A 202 -2.93 -17.08 -18.28
N SER A 203 -2.73 -16.32 -17.20
CA SER A 203 -1.42 -15.76 -16.79
C SER A 203 -0.37 -16.84 -16.51
N LEU A 204 -0.78 -18.00 -15.98
CA LEU A 204 0.13 -19.12 -15.72
C LEU A 204 0.65 -19.76 -17.03
N ARG A 205 -0.11 -19.69 -18.13
CA ARG A 205 0.29 -20.28 -19.42
C ARG A 205 1.58 -19.69 -19.96
N GLN A 206 1.80 -18.39 -19.74
CA GLN A 206 2.99 -17.67 -20.16
C GLN A 206 4.25 -18.14 -19.39
N ILE A 207 4.10 -18.52 -18.12
CA ILE A 207 5.20 -19.01 -17.27
C ILE A 207 5.47 -20.52 -17.50
N TYR A 208 4.43 -21.32 -17.75
CA TYR A 208 4.57 -22.77 -17.94
C TYR A 208 5.14 -23.16 -19.31
N LYS A 209 4.80 -22.44 -20.39
CA LYS A 209 5.35 -22.70 -21.74
C LYS A 209 6.89 -22.73 -21.77
N PRO A 210 7.62 -21.69 -21.31
CA PRO A 210 9.08 -21.66 -21.39
C PRO A 210 9.72 -22.69 -20.45
N LYS A 211 9.17 -22.97 -19.27
CA LYS A 211 9.69 -24.02 -18.37
C LYS A 211 9.54 -25.43 -18.96
N LEU A 212 8.44 -25.70 -19.66
CA LEU A 212 8.23 -26.96 -20.37
C LEU A 212 9.20 -27.11 -21.56
N LEU A 213 9.41 -26.03 -22.32
CA LEU A 213 10.38 -26.01 -23.43
C LEU A 213 11.81 -26.21 -22.92
N ARG A 214 12.19 -25.58 -21.81
CA ARG A 214 13.50 -25.75 -21.16
C ARG A 214 13.72 -27.17 -20.66
N GLY A 215 12.74 -27.75 -19.97
CA GLY A 215 12.84 -29.14 -19.50
C GLY A 215 12.85 -30.18 -20.64
N PHE A 216 12.28 -29.85 -21.80
CA PHE A 216 12.35 -30.69 -23.01
C PHE A 216 13.71 -30.55 -23.72
N SER A 217 14.22 -29.31 -23.82
CA SER A 217 15.54 -28.96 -24.34
C SER A 217 16.68 -29.64 -23.57
N GLU A 218 16.67 -29.59 -22.22
CA GLU A 218 17.65 -30.26 -21.36
C GLU A 218 17.60 -31.79 -21.47
N LYS A 219 16.40 -32.36 -21.68
CA LYS A 219 16.25 -33.82 -21.81
C LYS A 219 16.69 -34.36 -23.17
N HIS A 220 16.76 -33.49 -24.18
CA HIS A 220 17.09 -33.87 -25.56
C HIS A 220 18.39 -33.23 -26.09
N ASN A 221 19.14 -32.46 -25.28
CA ASN A 221 20.33 -31.71 -25.71
C ASN A 221 20.10 -30.86 -26.97
N ILE A 222 18.93 -30.24 -27.07
CA ILE A 222 18.58 -29.34 -28.18
C ILE A 222 18.53 -27.93 -27.61
N ASP A 223 19.45 -27.05 -27.97
CA ASP A 223 19.42 -25.64 -27.57
C ASP A 223 18.22 -24.94 -28.22
N ILE A 224 17.17 -24.71 -27.43
CA ILE A 224 16.03 -23.88 -27.82
C ILE A 224 16.16 -22.59 -27.02
N THR A 225 16.98 -21.66 -27.50
CA THR A 225 17.00 -20.30 -26.97
C THR A 225 15.71 -19.60 -27.42
N PRO A 226 14.84 -19.16 -26.49
CA PRO A 226 13.72 -18.33 -26.87
C PRO A 226 14.26 -16.93 -27.18
N SER A 227 14.12 -16.48 -28.43
CA SER A 227 14.35 -15.10 -28.85
C SER A 227 13.35 -14.19 -28.13
N TYR A 228 13.75 -13.60 -27.01
CA TYR A 228 13.01 -12.50 -26.41
C TYR A 228 13.16 -11.27 -27.31
N ASN A 229 12.10 -10.93 -28.04
CA ASN A 229 11.95 -9.59 -28.60
C ASN A 229 11.70 -8.63 -27.44
N VAL A 230 12.77 -7.95 -27.02
CA VAL A 230 12.69 -6.76 -26.17
C VAL A 230 12.32 -5.60 -27.09
N SER A 231 11.02 -5.34 -27.20
CA SER A 231 10.52 -4.12 -27.83
C SER A 231 9.22 -3.74 -27.14
N GLU A 232 9.34 -3.01 -26.04
CA GLU A 232 8.55 -1.81 -25.74
C GLU A 232 9.07 -1.22 -24.43
N VAL A 233 9.70 -0.05 -24.58
CA VAL A 233 10.10 0.91 -23.53
C VAL A 233 8.95 1.88 -23.34
#